data_AF-A0A3M7DLZ8-F1
#
_entry.id   AF-A0A3M7DLZ8-F1
#
_cell.length_a   1.000
_cell.length_b   1.000
_cell.length_c   1.000
_cell.angle_alpha   90.00
_cell.angle_beta   90.00
_cell.angle_gamma   90.00
#
_symmetry.space_group_name_H-M   'P 1'
#
loop_
_entity.id
_entity.type
_entity.pdbx_description
1 polymer ?
#
loop_
_entity_poly.entity_id
_entity_poly.type
_entity_poly.pdbx_seq_one_letter_code
_entity_poly.pdbx_strand_id
1 'polypeptide(L)'
;MPKRKRQQATEDDAVTETHHTNGKAEEQKPPKRAAPTKRKSKAEQEAELVEMPLAQRTLGQKLNIGAHVSAAGGVQQSVFNSVHIGANAFALFLKSQRKWANPPLQDDHCSTFHQRCKDHTYDQAQHVVPHGSYLVNLAHTDKGRTKQAYDSFLDDLKRCERLGIRLYNFHPGNDQCGDRPKSIAHLAANINKAHSETNTVTTVLENMAAGGNVLGSSFEDLRDIIALIDDKSRVGVCIDTCHAFAAGYDLRTPEAFKQTLDTFEEIVGFEYLRAMHINDSKAPFASNRDLHANIGTGFLGLRSFHNVVNEPRFAGLPLILETPVDSLNENGEPVKDEKGKDKEDKGIWAREIKLLESLVDMDVNSTEFVELERSLAKRGEPERNRLMEQVERKQKERADKAERAKTKGKRKATKEGKKKGDDRSESSGDSEINGSGSE
;
A
#
# COMPACT_ATOMS: atom_id res chain seq x y z
N MET A 1 20.65 -52.14 81.81
CA MET A 1 19.97 -51.26 82.78
C MET A 1 20.26 -49.82 82.41
N PRO A 2 19.28 -49.12 81.83
CA PRO A 2 19.36 -47.71 81.49
C PRO A 2 18.86 -46.87 82.67
N LYS A 3 18.82 -45.55 82.56
CA LYS A 3 17.57 -44.84 82.90
C LYS A 3 17.59 -43.37 82.47
N ARG A 4 16.86 -43.13 81.38
CA ARG A 4 15.84 -42.07 81.30
C ARG A 4 14.83 -42.24 82.44
N LYS A 5 14.13 -41.17 82.84
CA LYS A 5 12.69 -41.04 82.55
C LYS A 5 12.10 -39.71 83.01
N ARG A 6 10.99 -39.41 82.34
CA ARG A 6 10.17 -38.20 82.31
C ARG A 6 8.89 -38.44 83.14
N GLN A 7 8.32 -37.34 83.62
CA GLN A 7 6.90 -37.08 83.97
C GLN A 7 6.26 -37.79 85.17
N GLN A 8 5.72 -37.01 86.10
CA GLN A 8 4.28 -36.69 86.20
C GLN A 8 4.03 -35.70 87.36
N ALA A 9 3.14 -34.73 87.18
CA ALA A 9 2.41 -34.07 88.25
C ALA A 9 1.09 -33.53 87.69
N THR A 10 0.03 -33.74 88.46
CA THR A 10 -1.38 -33.38 88.23
C THR A 10 -1.78 -32.21 89.13
N GLU A 11 -2.60 -31.31 88.58
CA GLU A 11 -3.75 -30.56 89.15
C GLU A 11 -3.71 -30.10 90.62
N ASP A 12 -3.75 -28.79 90.88
CA ASP A 12 -5.00 -28.02 91.13
C ASP A 12 -4.72 -26.54 91.50
N ASP A 13 -5.57 -25.67 90.94
CA ASP A 13 -6.10 -24.37 91.39
C ASP A 13 -5.26 -23.38 92.22
N ALA A 14 -5.00 -22.19 91.63
CA ALA A 14 -5.32 -20.90 92.26
C ALA A 14 -5.25 -19.74 91.26
N VAL A 15 -6.39 -19.06 91.15
CA VAL A 15 -6.74 -17.90 90.34
C VAL A 15 -5.84 -16.69 90.61
N THR A 16 -5.31 -16.06 89.56
CA THR A 16 -5.04 -14.62 89.54
C THR A 16 -5.52 -14.02 88.23
N GLU A 17 -6.34 -12.99 88.39
CA GLU A 17 -7.10 -12.25 87.39
C GLU A 17 -6.20 -11.56 86.38
N THR A 18 -6.57 -11.60 85.10
CA THR A 18 -6.50 -10.40 84.23
C THR A 18 -7.59 -10.47 83.16
N HIS A 19 -8.20 -9.31 82.95
CA HIS A 19 -9.42 -9.06 82.21
C HIS A 19 -9.47 -9.57 80.77
N HIS A 20 -10.54 -10.30 80.45
CA HIS A 20 -11.08 -10.40 79.10
C HIS A 20 -11.83 -9.11 78.74
N THR A 21 -11.43 -8.45 77.65
CA THR A 21 -12.34 -7.66 76.83
C THR A 21 -12.35 -8.21 75.40
N ASN A 22 -13.58 -8.36 74.92
CA ASN A 22 -14.01 -9.07 73.71
C ASN A 22 -13.28 -8.69 72.44
N GLY A 23 -12.91 -9.72 71.67
CA GLY A 23 -12.58 -9.61 70.26
C GLY A 23 -13.78 -9.13 69.44
N LYS A 24 -13.55 -8.10 68.63
CA LYS A 24 -14.34 -7.83 67.43
C LYS A 24 -13.46 -8.11 66.23
N ALA A 25 -13.96 -8.97 65.35
CA ALA A 25 -13.36 -9.26 64.06
C ALA A 25 -13.17 -7.97 63.27
N GLU A 26 -11.93 -7.67 62.88
CA GLU A 26 -11.65 -6.64 61.88
C GLU A 26 -12.01 -7.17 60.51
N GLU A 27 -13.16 -6.72 60.03
CA GLU A 27 -13.63 -6.86 58.67
C GLU A 27 -12.64 -6.15 57.73
N GLN A 28 -11.83 -6.92 57.00
CA GLN A 28 -10.94 -6.39 55.97
C GLN A 28 -11.78 -5.71 54.89
N LYS A 29 -11.70 -4.36 54.83
CA LYS A 29 -12.28 -3.58 53.74
C LYS A 29 -11.78 -4.12 52.39
N PRO A 30 -12.66 -4.35 51.40
CA PRO A 30 -12.25 -4.77 50.08
C PRO A 30 -11.33 -3.71 49.44
N PRO A 31 -10.40 -4.11 48.56
CA PRO A 31 -9.51 -3.16 47.90
C PRO A 31 -10.36 -2.13 47.17
N LYS A 32 -10.10 -0.84 47.43
CA LYS A 32 -10.72 0.26 46.70
C LYS A 32 -10.48 0.01 45.21
N ARG A 33 -11.55 -0.25 44.46
CA ARG A 33 -11.54 -0.22 42.99
C ARG A 33 -10.80 1.05 42.58
N ALA A 34 -9.73 0.91 41.81
CA ALA A 34 -9.07 2.04 41.16
C ALA A 34 -10.17 2.87 40.50
N ALA A 35 -10.23 4.16 40.83
CA ALA A 35 -11.15 5.08 40.18
C ALA A 35 -10.97 4.92 38.67
N PRO A 36 -12.05 4.88 37.87
CA PRO A 36 -11.90 4.81 36.43
C PRO A 36 -11.06 6.02 36.00
N THR A 37 -9.90 5.77 35.41
CA THR A 37 -9.10 6.79 34.76
C THR A 37 -10.05 7.50 33.79
N LYS A 38 -10.31 8.79 34.02
CA LYS A 38 -11.12 9.61 33.13
C LYS A 38 -10.58 9.40 31.71
N ARG A 39 -11.40 8.85 30.82
CA ARG A 39 -11.03 8.76 29.40
C ARG A 39 -10.79 10.19 28.92
N LYS A 40 -9.56 10.46 28.49
CA LYS A 40 -9.18 11.73 27.88
C LYS A 40 -10.16 12.04 26.74
N SER A 41 -10.59 13.30 26.65
CA SER A 41 -11.36 13.78 25.52
C SER A 41 -10.55 13.66 24.24
N LYS A 42 -11.23 13.61 23.09
CA LYS A 42 -10.55 13.55 21.78
C LYS A 42 -9.57 14.72 21.59
N ALA A 43 -9.94 15.92 22.05
CA ALA A 43 -9.08 17.10 21.99
C ALA A 43 -7.83 16.97 22.89
N GLU A 44 -7.94 16.38 24.07
CA GLU A 44 -6.78 16.13 24.95
C GLU A 44 -5.84 15.06 24.38
N GLN A 45 -6.38 14.01 23.76
CA GLN A 45 -5.57 13.00 23.05
C GLN A 45 -4.85 13.61 21.85
N GLU A 46 -5.53 14.49 21.13
CA GLU A 46 -4.95 15.24 20.01
C GLU A 46 -3.87 16.21 20.48
N ALA A 47 -4.06 16.95 21.58
CA ALA A 47 -3.01 17.81 22.11
C ALA A 47 -1.78 17.00 22.56
N GLU A 48 -1.98 15.89 23.27
CA GLU A 48 -0.90 15.06 23.80
C GLU A 48 -0.01 14.44 22.71
N LEU A 49 -0.58 13.96 21.61
CA LEU A 49 0.20 13.36 20.52
C LEU A 49 0.93 14.40 19.66
N VAL A 50 0.50 15.68 19.66
CA VAL A 50 1.30 16.80 19.11
C VAL A 50 2.43 17.16 20.05
N GLU A 51 2.18 17.19 21.36
CA GLU A 51 3.21 17.47 22.37
C GLU A 51 4.23 16.33 22.51
N MET A 52 3.80 15.09 22.26
CA MET A 52 4.60 13.87 22.34
C MET A 52 4.52 13.07 21.03
N PRO A 53 5.15 13.57 19.94
CA PRO A 53 5.19 12.83 18.69
C PRO A 53 6.06 11.58 18.83
N LEU A 54 5.77 10.53 18.04
CA LEU A 54 6.61 9.33 17.98
C LEU A 54 8.00 9.64 17.42
N ALA A 55 8.08 10.63 16.53
CA ALA A 55 9.33 11.18 16.03
C ALA A 55 9.17 12.67 15.77
N GLN A 56 10.21 13.44 16.10
CA GLN A 56 10.25 14.86 15.73
C GLN A 56 10.50 15.01 14.23
N ARG A 57 9.88 16.01 13.60
CA ARG A 57 10.16 16.35 12.21
C ARG A 57 11.58 16.88 12.06
N THR A 58 12.29 16.44 11.02
CA THR A 58 13.58 17.00 10.68
C THR A 58 13.40 18.27 9.84
N LEU A 59 13.71 19.43 10.40
CA LEU A 59 13.59 20.73 9.73
C LEU A 59 14.75 20.94 8.74
N GLY A 60 14.48 21.61 7.62
CA GLY A 60 15.50 21.95 6.62
C GLY A 60 15.95 20.79 5.72
N GLN A 61 15.28 19.63 5.78
CA GLN A 61 15.48 18.53 4.85
C GLN A 61 15.09 18.94 3.43
N LYS A 62 15.84 18.44 2.44
CA LYS A 62 15.53 18.64 1.00
C LYS A 62 14.35 17.78 0.53
N LEU A 63 14.08 16.69 1.24
CA LEU A 63 13.08 15.69 0.88
C LEU A 63 11.80 15.90 1.69
N ASN A 64 10.66 15.75 1.03
CA ASN A 64 9.35 15.78 1.66
C ASN A 64 8.85 14.35 1.90
N ILE A 65 9.31 13.70 2.97
CA ILE A 65 8.99 12.31 3.33
C ILE A 65 7.75 12.25 4.24
N GLY A 66 6.85 11.34 3.89
CA GLY A 66 5.56 11.17 4.53
C GLY A 66 5.05 9.74 4.53
N ALA A 67 3.79 9.58 4.93
CA ALA A 67 3.06 8.34 4.80
C ALA A 67 1.59 8.57 4.42
N HIS A 68 0.90 7.51 4.00
CA HIS A 68 -0.54 7.53 3.78
C HIS A 68 -1.30 7.43 5.11
N VAL A 69 -1.51 8.58 5.73
CA VAL A 69 -2.09 8.63 7.08
C VAL A 69 -3.61 8.57 7.08
N SER A 70 -4.16 8.06 8.18
CA SER A 70 -5.60 7.99 8.36
C SER A 70 -6.22 9.39 8.47
N ALA A 71 -7.38 9.58 7.83
CA ALA A 71 -8.27 10.72 8.01
C ALA A 71 -9.53 10.36 8.81
N ALA A 72 -9.49 9.27 9.60
CA ALA A 72 -10.62 8.82 10.39
C ALA A 72 -11.06 9.92 11.38
N GLY A 73 -12.35 10.26 11.35
CA GLY A 73 -12.91 11.36 12.13
C GLY A 73 -12.80 12.74 11.47
N GLY A 74 -12.26 12.83 10.25
CA GLY A 74 -12.21 14.05 9.43
C GLY A 74 -10.85 14.29 8.78
N VAL A 75 -10.84 14.98 7.64
CA VAL A 75 -9.60 15.28 6.87
C VAL A 75 -8.58 16.06 7.68
N GLN A 76 -9.01 16.95 8.57
CA GLN A 76 -8.15 17.68 9.51
C GLN A 76 -7.30 16.78 10.40
N GLN A 77 -7.71 15.53 10.59
CA GLN A 77 -6.98 14.57 11.42
C GLN A 77 -5.75 13.98 10.72
N SER A 78 -5.72 14.01 9.39
CA SER A 78 -4.55 13.58 8.62
C SER A 78 -3.31 14.43 8.94
N VAL A 79 -3.46 15.76 9.03
CA VAL A 79 -2.36 16.69 9.36
C VAL A 79 -1.73 16.31 10.68
N PHE A 80 -2.57 16.07 11.68
CA PHE A 80 -2.15 15.66 13.00
C PHE A 80 -1.43 14.30 13.00
N ASN A 81 -2.02 13.29 12.34
CA ASN A 81 -1.41 11.96 12.25
C ASN A 81 -0.06 12.01 11.53
N SER A 82 0.09 12.90 10.54
CA SER A 82 1.34 13.16 9.83
C SER A 82 2.39 13.81 10.74
N VAL A 83 2.01 14.84 11.52
CA VAL A 83 2.92 15.45 12.52
C VAL A 83 3.38 14.42 13.54
N HIS A 84 2.47 13.57 14.02
CA HIS A 84 2.74 12.59 15.06
C HIS A 84 3.82 11.57 14.68
N ILE A 85 3.95 11.25 13.39
CA ILE A 85 5.00 10.34 12.86
C ILE A 85 6.26 11.08 12.38
N GLY A 86 6.34 12.40 12.57
CA GLY A 86 7.50 13.20 12.17
C GLY A 86 7.56 13.53 10.67
N ALA A 87 6.48 13.33 9.92
CA ALA A 87 6.43 13.56 8.49
C ALA A 87 6.34 15.05 8.11
N ASN A 88 6.81 15.39 6.90
CA ASN A 88 6.71 16.73 6.29
C ASN A 88 5.90 16.73 4.96
N ALA A 89 5.53 15.56 4.44
CA ALA A 89 4.44 15.36 3.48
C ALA A 89 3.49 14.26 3.95
N PHE A 90 2.32 14.12 3.34
CA PHE A 90 1.45 12.97 3.58
C PHE A 90 0.45 12.76 2.44
N ALA A 91 -0.02 11.52 2.35
CA ALA A 91 -1.24 11.20 1.60
C ALA A 91 -2.41 10.98 2.56
N LEU A 92 -3.62 11.02 2.02
CA LEU A 92 -4.84 10.63 2.72
C LEU A 92 -5.90 10.14 1.74
N PHE A 93 -6.90 9.41 2.23
CA PHE A 93 -8.18 9.34 1.52
C PHE A 93 -9.07 10.52 1.95
N LEU A 94 -9.64 11.25 0.98
CA LEU A 94 -10.53 12.41 1.25
C LEU A 94 -11.89 11.99 1.81
N LYS A 95 -12.27 10.73 1.56
CA LYS A 95 -13.53 10.08 1.94
C LYS A 95 -13.32 8.58 2.00
N SER A 96 -14.36 7.80 2.35
CA SER A 96 -14.19 6.34 2.41
C SER A 96 -13.92 5.76 1.02
N GLN A 97 -12.78 5.10 0.88
CA GLN A 97 -12.39 4.33 -0.30
C GLN A 97 -13.22 3.05 -0.49
N ARG A 98 -14.03 2.67 0.50
CA ARG A 98 -14.79 1.41 0.50
C ARG A 98 -16.24 1.57 0.02
N LYS A 99 -16.70 2.80 -0.20
CA LYS A 99 -18.10 3.11 -0.52
C LYS A 99 -18.18 4.23 -1.55
N TRP A 100 -19.20 4.19 -2.40
CA TRP A 100 -19.48 5.24 -3.37
C TRP A 100 -20.11 6.47 -2.71
N ALA A 101 -21.15 6.27 -1.91
CA ALA A 101 -21.82 7.35 -1.21
C ALA A 101 -21.03 7.75 0.03
N ASN A 102 -20.65 9.02 0.10
CA ASN A 102 -19.95 9.62 1.22
C ASN A 102 -20.64 10.94 1.60
N PRO A 103 -20.65 11.32 2.89
CA PRO A 103 -21.20 12.61 3.31
C PRO A 103 -20.40 13.77 2.69
N PRO A 104 -21.03 14.95 2.49
CA PRO A 104 -20.33 16.14 2.05
C PRO A 104 -19.16 16.50 2.98
N LEU A 105 -18.12 17.10 2.42
CA LEU A 105 -17.04 17.68 3.22
C LEU A 105 -17.58 18.82 4.08
N GLN A 106 -17.38 18.74 5.39
CA GLN A 106 -17.89 19.72 6.35
C GLN A 106 -17.00 20.97 6.40
N ASP A 107 -17.60 22.14 6.60
CA ASP A 107 -16.92 23.43 6.54
C ASP A 107 -15.94 23.66 7.72
N ASP A 108 -16.30 23.15 8.89
CA ASP A 108 -15.46 23.17 10.10
C ASP A 108 -14.22 22.28 9.93
N HIS A 109 -14.38 21.11 9.32
CA HIS A 109 -13.28 20.20 8.97
C HIS A 109 -12.32 20.87 7.98
N CYS A 110 -12.85 21.58 6.99
CA CYS A 110 -12.07 22.33 6.01
C CYS A 110 -11.25 23.45 6.67
N SER A 111 -11.93 24.28 7.47
CA SER A 111 -11.30 25.39 8.20
C SER A 111 -10.20 24.90 9.15
N THR A 112 -10.46 23.82 9.88
CA THR A 112 -9.49 23.20 10.78
C THR A 112 -8.31 22.58 10.02
N PHE A 113 -8.55 21.96 8.86
CA PHE A 113 -7.48 21.43 8.02
C PHE A 113 -6.53 22.54 7.56
N HIS A 114 -7.05 23.67 7.07
CA HIS A 114 -6.22 24.81 6.69
C HIS A 114 -5.42 25.37 7.86
N GLN A 115 -6.08 25.55 9.01
CA GLN A 115 -5.44 26.07 10.22
C GLN A 115 -4.28 25.16 10.65
N ARG A 116 -4.51 23.83 10.72
CA ARG A 116 -3.45 22.87 11.09
C ARG A 116 -2.31 22.82 10.07
N CYS A 117 -2.60 22.90 8.78
CA CYS A 117 -1.54 22.97 7.77
C CYS A 117 -0.67 24.21 7.99
N LYS A 118 -1.29 25.37 8.26
CA LYS A 118 -0.58 26.61 8.58
C LYS A 118 0.27 26.46 9.85
N ASP A 119 -0.32 25.97 10.94
CA ASP A 119 0.36 25.82 12.24
C ASP A 119 1.55 24.87 12.19
N HIS A 120 1.46 23.84 11.34
CA HIS A 120 2.52 22.84 11.15
C HIS A 120 3.31 23.03 9.85
N THR A 121 3.22 24.18 9.19
CA THR A 121 4.02 24.53 7.99
C THR A 121 3.92 23.47 6.87
N TYR A 122 2.72 22.94 6.62
CA TYR A 122 2.44 22.16 5.42
C TYR A 122 1.95 23.09 4.32
N ASP A 123 2.61 23.06 3.17
CA ASP A 123 2.05 23.58 1.93
C ASP A 123 1.10 22.52 1.35
N GLN A 124 -0.21 22.78 1.39
CA GLN A 124 -1.21 21.84 0.89
C GLN A 124 -1.07 21.54 -0.60
N ALA A 125 -0.51 22.48 -1.37
CA ALA A 125 -0.35 22.33 -2.81
C ALA A 125 0.81 21.39 -3.17
N GLN A 126 1.82 21.27 -2.30
CA GLN A 126 3.06 20.53 -2.58
C GLN A 126 3.24 19.29 -1.70
N HIS A 127 2.80 19.35 -0.44
CA HIS A 127 3.10 18.33 0.57
C HIS A 127 1.95 17.34 0.80
N VAL A 128 0.77 17.59 0.22
CA VAL A 128 -0.42 16.76 0.43
C VAL A 128 -0.84 16.12 -0.87
N VAL A 129 -0.82 14.79 -0.90
CA VAL A 129 -1.14 14.00 -2.11
C VAL A 129 -2.24 12.99 -1.77
N PRO A 130 -3.52 13.37 -1.78
CA PRO A 130 -4.60 12.44 -1.56
C PRO A 130 -4.64 11.36 -2.62
N HIS A 131 -5.08 10.18 -2.21
CA HIS A 131 -5.21 9.03 -3.08
C HIS A 131 -6.69 8.78 -3.42
N GLY A 132 -6.95 8.48 -4.69
CA GLY A 132 -8.27 8.09 -5.16
C GLY A 132 -8.72 6.72 -4.68
N SER A 133 -10.02 6.50 -4.63
CA SER A 133 -10.58 5.19 -4.25
C SER A 133 -10.24 4.12 -5.29
N TYR A 134 -9.81 2.94 -4.83
CA TYR A 134 -9.59 1.76 -5.68
C TYR A 134 -10.86 1.27 -6.40
N LEU A 135 -12.05 1.77 -6.02
CA LEU A 135 -13.30 1.49 -6.74
C LEU A 135 -13.40 2.27 -8.06
N VAL A 136 -12.72 3.41 -8.16
CA VAL A 136 -12.79 4.29 -9.32
C VAL A 136 -11.97 3.68 -10.46
N ASN A 137 -12.64 3.40 -11.57
CA ASN A 137 -12.00 3.07 -12.84
C ASN A 137 -12.53 4.03 -13.91
N LEU A 138 -11.76 5.06 -14.23
CA LEU A 138 -12.12 6.05 -15.26
C LEU A 138 -11.94 5.53 -16.70
N ALA A 139 -11.25 4.39 -16.89
CA ALA A 139 -11.14 3.72 -18.17
C ALA A 139 -12.34 2.79 -18.47
N HIS A 140 -13.27 2.64 -17.52
CA HIS A 140 -14.44 1.78 -17.69
C HIS A 140 -15.38 2.35 -18.75
N THR A 141 -15.77 1.55 -19.75
CA THR A 141 -16.59 2.01 -20.90
C THR A 141 -18.10 1.76 -20.77
N ASP A 142 -18.53 0.92 -19.81
CA ASP A 142 -19.95 0.79 -19.44
C ASP A 142 -20.52 2.11 -18.86
N LYS A 143 -21.57 2.64 -19.48
CA LYS A 143 -22.14 3.96 -19.15
C LYS A 143 -22.47 4.16 -17.67
N GLY A 144 -23.05 3.14 -17.02
CA GLY A 144 -23.46 3.25 -15.62
C GLY A 144 -22.26 3.33 -14.68
N ARG A 145 -21.29 2.45 -14.88
CA ARG A 145 -20.04 2.43 -14.10
C ARG A 145 -19.15 3.63 -14.40
N THR A 146 -19.06 4.06 -15.66
CA THR A 146 -18.36 5.30 -16.03
C THR A 146 -18.91 6.47 -15.25
N LYS A 147 -20.24 6.65 -15.23
CA LYS A 147 -20.88 7.76 -14.51
C LYS A 147 -20.56 7.69 -13.01
N GLN A 148 -20.70 6.51 -12.39
CA GLN A 148 -20.43 6.33 -10.97
C GLN A 148 -18.96 6.64 -10.60
N ALA A 149 -18.00 6.15 -11.40
CA ALA A 149 -16.58 6.42 -11.22
C ALA A 149 -16.27 7.91 -11.42
N TYR A 150 -16.80 8.52 -12.49
CA TYR A 150 -16.62 9.93 -12.82
C TYR A 150 -17.18 10.86 -11.73
N ASP A 151 -18.41 10.62 -11.26
CA ASP A 151 -19.01 11.44 -10.22
C ASP A 151 -18.19 11.37 -8.91
N SER A 152 -17.68 10.19 -8.57
CA SER A 152 -16.82 10.01 -7.40
C SER A 152 -15.48 10.73 -7.55
N PHE A 153 -14.85 10.63 -8.72
CA PHE A 153 -13.59 11.31 -9.03
C PHE A 153 -13.73 12.83 -9.01
N LEU A 154 -14.77 13.36 -9.67
CA LEU A 154 -15.05 14.79 -9.69
C LEU A 154 -15.32 15.35 -8.27
N ASP A 155 -16.05 14.62 -7.43
CA ASP A 155 -16.25 14.99 -6.02
C ASP A 155 -14.92 15.02 -5.25
N ASP A 156 -13.98 14.11 -5.53
CA ASP A 156 -12.65 14.16 -4.92
C ASP A 156 -11.85 15.39 -5.37
N LEU A 157 -11.85 15.71 -6.67
CA LEU A 157 -11.17 16.93 -7.14
C LEU A 157 -11.76 18.18 -6.49
N LYS A 158 -13.10 18.29 -6.40
CA LYS A 158 -13.76 19.41 -5.72
C LYS A 158 -13.41 19.48 -4.23
N ARG A 159 -13.24 18.34 -3.55
CA ARG A 159 -12.75 18.29 -2.17
C ARG A 159 -11.30 18.79 -2.07
N CYS A 160 -10.42 18.41 -3.01
CA CYS A 160 -9.07 18.95 -3.08
C CYS A 160 -9.08 20.48 -3.19
N GLU A 161 -9.87 21.04 -4.11
CA GLU A 161 -9.96 22.51 -4.29
C GLU A 161 -10.39 23.21 -3.00
N ARG A 162 -11.40 22.67 -2.32
CA ARG A 162 -11.87 23.19 -1.03
C ARG A 162 -10.77 23.17 0.03
N LEU A 163 -9.92 22.14 0.03
CA LEU A 163 -8.84 21.96 0.99
C LEU A 163 -7.54 22.68 0.58
N GLY A 164 -7.52 23.37 -0.57
CA GLY A 164 -6.32 24.01 -1.11
C GLY A 164 -5.27 23.02 -1.62
N ILE A 165 -5.64 21.76 -1.82
CA ILE A 165 -4.77 20.70 -2.30
C ILE A 165 -4.71 20.76 -3.82
N ARG A 166 -3.50 20.66 -4.39
CA ARG A 166 -3.29 20.73 -5.84
C ARG A 166 -2.89 19.42 -6.50
N LEU A 167 -2.50 18.41 -5.74
CA LEU A 167 -2.16 17.10 -6.28
C LEU A 167 -3.27 16.11 -5.93
N TYR A 168 -3.68 15.26 -6.87
CA TYR A 168 -4.61 14.17 -6.60
C TYR A 168 -4.14 12.91 -7.31
N ASN A 169 -3.62 11.96 -6.54
CA ASN A 169 -3.08 10.71 -7.05
C ASN A 169 -4.18 9.66 -7.25
N PHE A 170 -4.10 8.91 -8.35
CA PHE A 170 -5.02 7.81 -8.60
C PHE A 170 -4.44 6.80 -9.58
N HIS A 171 -4.94 5.58 -9.49
CA HIS A 171 -4.64 4.54 -10.46
C HIS A 171 -5.39 4.83 -11.78
N PRO A 172 -4.73 4.75 -12.95
CA PRO A 172 -5.37 4.98 -14.26
C PRO A 172 -6.59 4.08 -14.50
N GLY A 173 -6.59 2.88 -13.93
CA GLY A 173 -7.68 1.92 -13.99
C GLY A 173 -7.32 0.72 -14.86
N ASN A 174 -8.32 0.12 -15.49
CA ASN A 174 -8.12 -1.08 -16.30
C ASN A 174 -9.07 -1.11 -17.52
N ASP A 175 -8.55 -1.67 -18.61
CA ASP A 175 -9.26 -2.03 -19.82
C ASP A 175 -10.20 -3.22 -19.56
N GLN A 176 -11.48 -3.03 -19.85
CA GLN A 176 -12.51 -4.07 -19.73
C GLN A 176 -13.07 -4.49 -21.09
N CYS A 177 -12.65 -3.84 -22.18
CA CYS A 177 -13.15 -4.07 -23.52
C CYS A 177 -12.15 -4.77 -24.45
N GLY A 178 -10.90 -4.97 -24.00
CA GLY A 178 -9.85 -5.62 -24.77
C GLY A 178 -9.27 -4.71 -25.87
N ASP A 179 -9.51 -3.40 -25.75
CA ASP A 179 -9.07 -2.36 -26.66
C ASP A 179 -8.38 -1.26 -25.84
N ARG A 180 -7.11 -1.51 -25.52
CA ARG A 180 -6.29 -0.65 -24.67
C ARG A 180 -6.21 0.80 -25.17
N PRO A 181 -5.96 1.09 -26.46
CA PRO A 181 -6.00 2.46 -26.98
C PRO A 181 -7.34 3.15 -26.75
N LYS A 182 -8.46 2.44 -26.93
CA LYS A 182 -9.79 2.98 -26.66
C LYS A 182 -10.01 3.26 -25.17
N SER A 183 -9.54 2.38 -24.29
CA SER A 183 -9.61 2.59 -22.83
C SER A 183 -8.76 3.78 -22.38
N ILE A 184 -7.56 3.96 -22.94
CA ILE A 184 -6.71 5.13 -22.71
C ILE A 184 -7.41 6.42 -23.17
N ALA A 185 -7.96 6.43 -24.38
CA ALA A 185 -8.70 7.59 -24.89
C ALA A 185 -9.94 7.91 -24.04
N HIS A 186 -10.66 6.89 -23.56
CA HIS A 186 -11.81 7.08 -22.69
C HIS A 186 -11.42 7.66 -21.32
N LEU A 187 -10.35 7.14 -20.71
CA LEU A 187 -9.77 7.66 -19.49
C LEU A 187 -9.38 9.14 -19.64
N ALA A 188 -8.61 9.47 -20.68
CA ALA A 188 -8.18 10.84 -20.95
C ALA A 188 -9.37 11.80 -21.15
N ALA A 189 -10.40 11.38 -21.89
CA ALA A 189 -11.62 12.18 -22.07
C ALA A 189 -12.35 12.45 -20.74
N ASN A 190 -12.41 11.46 -19.84
CA ASN A 190 -12.98 11.66 -18.50
C ASN A 190 -12.12 12.62 -17.66
N ILE A 191 -10.79 12.56 -17.77
CA ILE A 191 -9.89 13.50 -17.08
C ILE A 191 -10.08 14.92 -17.62
N ASN A 192 -10.07 15.13 -18.95
CA ASN A 192 -10.30 16.45 -19.57
C ASN A 192 -11.65 17.04 -19.16
N LYS A 193 -12.69 16.21 -19.13
CA LYS A 193 -14.02 16.63 -18.66
C LYS A 193 -13.98 17.08 -17.20
N ALA A 194 -13.38 16.29 -16.31
CA ALA A 194 -13.22 16.66 -14.91
C ALA A 194 -12.37 17.93 -14.76
N HIS A 195 -11.39 18.11 -15.64
CA HIS A 195 -10.58 19.31 -15.68
C HIS A 195 -11.35 20.55 -16.10
N SER A 196 -12.31 20.44 -17.02
CA SER A 196 -13.20 21.54 -17.39
C SER A 196 -14.21 21.91 -16.29
N GLU A 197 -14.46 20.99 -15.35
CA GLU A 197 -15.39 21.17 -14.22
C GLU A 197 -14.68 21.53 -12.89
N THR A 198 -13.36 21.75 -12.93
CA THR A 198 -12.50 22.13 -11.79
C THR A 198 -11.43 23.11 -12.29
N ASN A 199 -10.63 23.70 -11.40
CA ASN A 199 -9.75 24.82 -11.76
C ASN A 199 -8.27 24.57 -11.40
N THR A 200 -8.00 23.92 -10.28
CA THR A 200 -6.67 24.00 -9.64
C THR A 200 -5.93 22.68 -9.47
N VAL A 201 -6.63 21.55 -9.57
CA VAL A 201 -6.05 20.24 -9.24
C VAL A 201 -5.32 19.64 -10.44
N THR A 202 -4.07 19.26 -10.21
CA THR A 202 -3.28 18.37 -11.06
C THR A 202 -3.64 16.92 -10.76
N THR A 203 -4.14 16.21 -11.76
CA THR A 203 -4.43 14.77 -11.64
C THR A 203 -3.15 13.99 -11.87
N VAL A 204 -2.74 13.20 -10.88
CA VAL A 204 -1.46 12.49 -10.83
C VAL A 204 -1.71 11.00 -11.11
N LEU A 205 -1.24 10.52 -12.26
CA LEU A 205 -1.37 9.13 -12.69
C LEU A 205 -0.30 8.29 -12.01
N GLU A 206 -0.70 7.27 -11.27
CA GLU A 206 0.26 6.34 -10.67
C GLU A 206 0.60 5.20 -11.63
N ASN A 207 1.88 4.80 -11.69
CA ASN A 207 2.25 3.55 -12.37
C ASN A 207 1.75 2.34 -11.58
N MET A 208 1.45 1.25 -12.27
CA MET A 208 0.77 0.08 -11.71
C MET A 208 1.63 -1.18 -11.72
N ALA A 209 1.50 -2.02 -10.69
CA ALA A 209 2.30 -3.24 -10.55
C ALA A 209 2.03 -4.33 -11.60
N ALA A 210 0.80 -4.43 -12.11
CA ALA A 210 0.34 -5.59 -12.85
C ALA A 210 0.11 -5.29 -14.33
N GLY A 211 0.61 -6.14 -15.22
CA GLY A 211 0.27 -6.09 -16.65
C GLY A 211 -1.11 -6.67 -16.99
N GLY A 212 -1.31 -7.03 -18.24
CA GLY A 212 -2.59 -7.55 -18.74
C GLY A 212 -3.54 -6.41 -19.08
N ASN A 213 -4.64 -6.29 -18.35
CA ASN A 213 -5.66 -5.28 -18.64
C ASN A 213 -5.54 -4.00 -17.79
N VAL A 214 -4.60 -3.93 -16.84
CA VAL A 214 -4.38 -2.72 -16.03
C VAL A 214 -3.61 -1.67 -16.84
N LEU A 215 -4.09 -0.43 -16.82
CA LEU A 215 -3.44 0.70 -17.48
C LEU A 215 -2.43 1.36 -16.53
N GLY A 216 -1.32 1.86 -17.06
CA GLY A 216 -0.23 2.46 -16.28
C GLY A 216 0.81 1.45 -15.82
N SER A 217 0.74 0.21 -16.29
CA SER A 217 1.75 -0.81 -15.96
C SER A 217 3.04 -0.66 -16.76
N SER A 218 2.99 0.10 -17.86
CA SER A 218 4.17 0.59 -18.55
C SER A 218 4.16 2.11 -18.61
N PHE A 219 5.34 2.72 -18.74
CA PHE A 219 5.46 4.17 -18.91
C PHE A 219 4.81 4.68 -20.21
N GLU A 220 4.71 3.84 -21.25
CA GLU A 220 4.01 4.18 -22.49
C GLU A 220 2.52 4.38 -22.28
N ASP A 221 1.87 3.61 -21.40
CA ASP A 221 0.47 3.86 -21.05
C ASP A 221 0.32 5.28 -20.48
N LEU A 222 1.22 5.68 -19.58
CA LEU A 222 1.19 7.00 -18.94
C LEU A 222 1.42 8.10 -19.98
N ARG A 223 2.42 7.94 -20.86
CA ARG A 223 2.69 8.83 -21.99
C ARG A 223 1.45 8.98 -22.87
N ASP A 224 0.83 7.88 -23.25
CA ASP A 224 -0.31 7.87 -24.17
C ASP A 224 -1.55 8.52 -23.55
N ILE A 225 -1.76 8.36 -22.23
CA ILE A 225 -2.80 9.10 -21.50
C ILE A 225 -2.47 10.60 -21.50
N ILE A 226 -1.25 10.98 -21.09
CA ILE A 226 -0.81 12.39 -21.00
C ILE A 226 -0.94 13.08 -22.36
N ALA A 227 -0.54 12.42 -23.45
CA ALA A 227 -0.62 12.96 -24.80
C ALA A 227 -2.04 13.45 -25.17
N LEU A 228 -3.06 12.75 -24.66
CA LEU A 228 -4.48 13.04 -24.89
C LEU A 228 -5.10 14.02 -23.88
N ILE A 229 -4.37 14.45 -22.85
CA ILE A 229 -4.86 15.47 -21.91
C ILE A 229 -4.78 16.86 -22.54
N ASP A 230 -5.84 17.65 -22.45
CA ASP A 230 -5.88 18.98 -23.08
C ASP A 230 -4.97 19.98 -22.35
N ASP A 231 -5.10 20.08 -21.03
CA ASP A 231 -4.25 20.93 -20.18
C ASP A 231 -3.10 20.14 -19.55
N LYS A 232 -1.94 20.16 -20.21
CA LYS A 232 -0.72 19.47 -19.75
C LYS A 232 -0.20 19.99 -18.41
N SER A 233 -0.55 21.21 -18.01
CA SER A 233 -0.13 21.77 -16.71
C SER A 233 -0.84 21.11 -15.52
N ARG A 234 -1.97 20.43 -15.79
CA ARG A 234 -2.82 19.79 -14.78
C ARG A 234 -2.81 18.26 -14.83
N VAL A 235 -1.80 17.66 -15.46
CA VAL A 235 -1.52 16.23 -15.35
C VAL A 235 -0.09 16.02 -14.85
N GLY A 236 0.10 14.95 -14.08
CA GLY A 236 1.40 14.50 -13.64
C GLY A 236 1.43 13.00 -13.40
N VAL A 237 2.54 12.52 -12.87
CA VAL A 237 2.80 11.11 -12.57
C VAL A 237 3.30 10.94 -11.14
N CYS A 238 2.84 9.87 -10.49
CA CYS A 238 3.43 9.34 -9.28
C CYS A 238 4.16 8.04 -9.65
N ILE A 239 5.43 7.93 -9.24
CA ILE A 239 6.15 6.66 -9.33
C ILE A 239 6.04 5.94 -7.99
N ASP A 240 5.33 4.83 -7.97
CA ASP A 240 5.40 3.82 -6.92
C ASP A 240 6.56 2.83 -7.21
N THR A 241 7.50 2.73 -6.26
CA THR A 241 8.69 1.89 -6.41
C THR A 241 8.37 0.39 -6.39
N CYS A 242 7.40 -0.05 -5.60
CA CYS A 242 6.95 -1.45 -5.58
C CYS A 242 6.26 -1.79 -6.89
N HIS A 243 5.41 -0.90 -7.41
CA HIS A 243 4.73 -1.08 -8.68
C HIS A 243 5.71 -1.14 -9.84
N ALA A 244 6.68 -0.21 -9.90
CA ALA A 244 7.71 -0.19 -10.92
C ALA A 244 8.49 -1.52 -10.92
N PHE A 245 8.92 -1.97 -9.73
CA PHE A 245 9.62 -3.23 -9.55
C PHE A 245 8.80 -4.46 -9.95
N ALA A 246 7.52 -4.48 -9.58
CA ALA A 246 6.61 -5.56 -9.93
C ALA A 246 6.25 -5.60 -11.41
N ALA A 247 6.28 -4.45 -12.09
CA ALA A 247 6.06 -4.30 -13.54
C ALA A 247 7.30 -4.62 -14.39
N GLY A 248 8.50 -4.63 -13.78
CA GLY A 248 9.75 -5.00 -14.45
C GLY A 248 10.74 -3.85 -14.65
N TYR A 249 10.56 -2.73 -13.94
CA TYR A 249 11.55 -1.65 -13.86
C TYR A 249 12.41 -1.85 -12.61
N ASP A 250 13.69 -2.17 -12.79
CA ASP A 250 14.58 -2.50 -11.67
C ASP A 250 15.16 -1.23 -11.03
N LEU A 251 15.16 -1.20 -9.70
CA LEU A 251 15.60 -0.06 -8.89
C LEU A 251 16.69 -0.45 -7.87
N ARG A 252 17.10 -1.73 -7.87
CA ARG A 252 17.94 -2.33 -6.80
C ARG A 252 19.38 -1.83 -6.77
N THR A 253 19.99 -1.67 -7.94
CA THR A 253 21.37 -1.17 -8.06
C THR A 253 21.38 0.25 -8.63
N PRO A 254 22.43 1.04 -8.39
CA PRO A 254 22.55 2.38 -8.98
C PRO A 254 22.41 2.38 -10.50
N GLU A 255 22.95 1.37 -11.18
CA GLU A 255 22.91 1.24 -12.64
C GLU A 255 21.49 0.95 -13.13
N ALA A 256 20.81 -0.01 -12.49
CA ALA A 256 19.43 -0.37 -12.82
C ALA A 256 18.47 0.80 -12.52
N PHE A 257 18.65 1.44 -11.38
CA PHE A 257 17.90 2.64 -10.99
C PHE A 257 18.06 3.75 -12.01
N LYS A 258 19.31 4.06 -12.41
CA LYS A 258 19.58 5.06 -13.45
C LYS A 258 18.91 4.68 -14.76
N GLN A 259 19.01 3.43 -15.21
CA GLN A 259 18.38 2.96 -16.44
C GLN A 259 16.86 3.14 -16.40
N THR A 260 16.22 2.80 -15.28
CA THR A 260 14.77 3.02 -15.10
C THR A 260 14.41 4.50 -15.18
N LEU A 261 15.20 5.38 -14.55
CA LEU A 261 14.96 6.83 -14.61
C LEU A 261 15.23 7.43 -15.99
N ASP A 262 16.25 6.97 -16.70
CA ASP A 262 16.51 7.38 -18.09
C ASP A 262 15.33 6.97 -18.99
N THR A 263 14.80 5.76 -18.78
CA THR A 263 13.62 5.25 -19.51
C THR A 263 12.38 6.09 -19.20
N PHE A 264 12.19 6.48 -17.94
CA PHE A 264 11.09 7.36 -17.54
C PHE A 264 11.20 8.73 -18.19
N GLU A 265 12.40 9.33 -18.20
CA GLU A 265 12.64 10.61 -18.86
C GLU A 265 12.37 10.55 -20.36
N GLU A 266 12.84 9.49 -21.04
CA GLU A 266 12.66 9.33 -22.48
C GLU A 266 11.18 9.19 -22.87
N ILE A 267 10.41 8.43 -22.09
CA ILE A 267 9.02 8.07 -22.45
C ILE A 267 8.00 9.08 -21.93
N VAL A 268 8.15 9.53 -20.69
CA VAL A 268 7.19 10.38 -19.98
C VAL A 268 7.75 11.77 -19.76
N GLY A 269 8.97 11.88 -19.22
CA GLY A 269 9.61 13.14 -18.85
C GLY A 269 9.43 13.50 -17.37
N PHE A 270 10.53 13.91 -16.71
CA PHE A 270 10.55 14.37 -15.32
C PHE A 270 9.71 15.64 -15.10
N GLU A 271 9.41 16.40 -16.17
CA GLU A 271 8.50 17.53 -16.09
C GLU A 271 7.08 17.15 -15.63
N TYR A 272 6.69 15.87 -15.74
CA TYR A 272 5.41 15.36 -15.25
C TYR A 272 5.50 14.70 -13.88
N LEU A 273 6.69 14.43 -13.33
CA LEU A 273 6.80 13.81 -12.01
C LEU A 273 6.29 14.79 -10.93
N ARG A 274 5.37 14.32 -10.08
CA ARG A 274 4.74 15.15 -9.03
C ARG A 274 4.82 14.54 -7.64
N ALA A 275 4.97 13.23 -7.54
CA ALA A 275 5.04 12.50 -6.28
C ALA A 275 5.77 11.17 -6.47
N MET A 276 6.14 10.54 -5.36
CA MET A 276 6.49 9.13 -5.36
C MET A 276 5.82 8.42 -4.20
N HIS A 277 5.47 7.16 -4.43
CA HIS A 277 5.23 6.21 -3.36
C HIS A 277 6.46 5.34 -3.19
N ILE A 278 7.01 5.32 -1.98
CA ILE A 278 8.30 4.69 -1.68
C ILE A 278 8.07 3.41 -0.88
N ASN A 279 7.70 2.36 -1.61
CA ASN A 279 7.31 1.08 -1.06
C ASN A 279 8.34 0.00 -1.44
N ASP A 280 8.78 -0.80 -0.46
CA ASP A 280 9.53 -2.02 -0.76
C ASP A 280 8.54 -3.09 -1.26
N SER A 281 9.03 -4.16 -1.89
CA SER A 281 8.19 -5.21 -2.45
C SER A 281 8.36 -6.51 -1.68
N LYS A 282 7.28 -7.06 -1.13
CA LYS A 282 7.28 -8.43 -0.61
C LYS A 282 7.39 -9.45 -1.73
N ALA A 283 7.02 -9.09 -2.96
CA ALA A 283 7.04 -9.97 -4.12
C ALA A 283 8.33 -9.80 -4.95
N PRO A 284 8.74 -10.84 -5.71
CA PRO A 284 9.94 -10.76 -6.54
C PRO A 284 9.81 -9.79 -7.71
N PHE A 285 10.95 -9.46 -8.32
CA PHE A 285 11.03 -8.64 -9.53
C PHE A 285 10.12 -9.16 -10.65
N ALA A 286 9.44 -8.26 -11.36
CA ALA A 286 8.53 -8.58 -12.45
C ALA A 286 7.39 -9.57 -12.07
N SER A 287 7.04 -9.65 -10.78
CA SER A 287 6.03 -10.60 -10.30
C SER A 287 4.59 -10.24 -10.66
N ASN A 288 4.35 -9.01 -11.13
CA ASN A 288 3.02 -8.46 -11.38
C ASN A 288 2.11 -8.47 -10.14
N ARG A 289 2.71 -8.31 -8.95
CA ARG A 289 2.00 -8.29 -7.66
C ARG A 289 2.30 -7.01 -6.91
N ASP A 290 1.24 -6.27 -6.64
CA ASP A 290 1.20 -5.17 -5.68
C ASP A 290 1.15 -5.78 -4.26
N LEU A 291 2.31 -5.88 -3.61
CA LEU A 291 2.45 -6.38 -2.24
C LEU A 291 3.57 -5.61 -1.54
N HIS A 292 3.22 -4.52 -0.86
CA HIS A 292 4.18 -3.63 -0.21
C HIS A 292 4.86 -4.28 1.00
N ALA A 293 6.16 -4.05 1.14
CA ALA A 293 7.02 -4.39 2.28
C ALA A 293 7.53 -3.12 2.97
N ASN A 294 8.00 -3.28 4.20
CA ASN A 294 8.71 -2.23 4.90
C ASN A 294 10.08 -1.98 4.28
N ILE A 295 10.58 -0.75 4.39
CA ILE A 295 11.83 -0.28 3.77
C ILE A 295 13.01 -1.19 4.13
N GLY A 296 13.65 -1.76 3.10
CA GLY A 296 14.83 -2.61 3.24
C GLY A 296 14.53 -4.08 3.59
N THR A 297 13.26 -4.44 3.80
CA THR A 297 12.85 -5.80 4.19
C THR A 297 12.36 -6.62 3.00
N GLY A 298 12.03 -6.00 1.87
CA GLY A 298 11.54 -6.70 0.70
C GLY A 298 12.63 -7.03 -0.32
N PHE A 299 12.20 -7.30 -1.55
CA PHE A 299 13.05 -7.66 -2.69
C PHE A 299 13.72 -6.44 -3.34
N LEU A 300 13.24 -5.22 -3.08
CA LEU A 300 13.95 -4.00 -3.50
C LEU A 300 15.17 -3.77 -2.59
N GLY A 301 15.01 -4.01 -1.29
CA GLY A 301 16.11 -3.88 -0.32
C GLY A 301 16.53 -2.44 -0.08
N LEU A 302 17.44 -2.25 0.89
CA LEU A 302 17.78 -0.93 1.41
C LEU A 302 18.44 -0.04 0.35
N ARG A 303 19.28 -0.63 -0.51
CA ARG A 303 20.00 0.10 -1.55
C ARG A 303 19.08 0.84 -2.53
N SER A 304 17.92 0.29 -2.84
CA SER A 304 16.92 0.97 -3.69
C SER A 304 16.51 2.33 -3.11
N PHE A 305 16.27 2.38 -1.80
CA PHE A 305 15.83 3.59 -1.12
C PHE A 305 16.96 4.58 -0.89
N HIS A 306 18.19 4.10 -0.72
CA HIS A 306 19.37 4.95 -0.77
C HIS A 306 19.47 5.68 -2.12
N ASN A 307 19.26 4.97 -3.24
CA ASN A 307 19.24 5.60 -4.57
C ASN A 307 18.14 6.66 -4.68
N VAL A 308 16.93 6.38 -4.16
CA VAL A 308 15.80 7.33 -4.18
C VAL A 308 16.09 8.59 -3.38
N VAL A 309 16.51 8.49 -2.11
CA VAL A 309 16.68 9.67 -1.25
C VAL A 309 17.87 10.55 -1.68
N ASN A 310 18.81 9.99 -2.43
CA ASN A 310 19.98 10.70 -2.96
C ASN A 310 19.83 11.15 -4.41
N GLU A 311 18.65 10.98 -5.03
CA GLU A 311 18.37 11.45 -6.39
C GLU A 311 17.95 12.94 -6.38
N PRO A 312 18.77 13.86 -6.94
CA PRO A 312 18.48 15.29 -6.89
C PRO A 312 17.16 15.69 -7.54
N ARG A 313 16.70 14.95 -8.56
CA ARG A 313 15.42 15.21 -9.24
C ARG A 313 14.19 15.01 -8.35
N PHE A 314 14.34 14.32 -7.21
CA PHE A 314 13.25 14.08 -6.28
C PHE A 314 13.18 15.08 -5.14
N ALA A 315 14.13 16.02 -5.06
CA ALA A 315 14.11 17.08 -4.06
C ALA A 315 12.82 17.93 -4.17
N GLY A 316 12.19 18.21 -3.03
CA GLY A 316 10.93 18.93 -2.96
C GLY A 316 9.67 18.13 -3.33
N LEU A 317 9.80 16.94 -3.93
CA LEU A 317 8.64 16.09 -4.21
C LEU A 317 8.14 15.39 -2.93
N PRO A 318 6.82 15.21 -2.78
CA PRO A 318 6.26 14.35 -1.75
C PRO A 318 6.62 12.88 -2.01
N LEU A 319 7.35 12.28 -1.08
CA LEU A 319 7.74 10.87 -1.02
C LEU A 319 6.92 10.17 0.06
N ILE A 320 5.92 9.38 -0.33
CA ILE A 320 4.90 8.85 0.57
C ILE A 320 5.11 7.35 0.82
N LEU A 321 5.19 6.96 2.08
CA LEU A 321 5.16 5.57 2.51
C LEU A 321 3.72 5.03 2.49
N GLU A 322 3.51 3.89 1.86
CA GLU A 322 2.29 3.05 1.95
C GLU A 322 2.64 1.64 2.44
N THR A 323 3.74 1.57 3.19
CA THR A 323 4.27 0.35 3.78
C THR A 323 3.30 -0.19 4.85
N PRO A 324 3.26 -1.52 5.06
CA PRO A 324 2.38 -2.13 6.05
C PRO A 324 2.75 -1.68 7.47
N VAL A 325 1.73 -1.52 8.31
CA VAL A 325 1.84 -1.06 9.70
C VAL A 325 1.33 -2.09 10.70
N ASP A 326 1.15 -3.34 10.28
CA ASP A 326 0.71 -4.40 11.18
C ASP A 326 1.80 -4.66 12.24
N SER A 327 1.41 -4.69 13.51
CA SER A 327 2.25 -5.13 14.61
C SER A 327 2.50 -6.62 14.43
N LEU A 328 3.76 -7.06 14.46
CA LEU A 328 4.11 -8.47 14.33
C LEU A 328 4.58 -9.05 15.67
N ASN A 329 4.27 -10.32 15.93
CA ASN A 329 4.82 -11.08 17.05
C ASN A 329 6.25 -11.59 16.73
N GLU A 330 6.87 -12.29 17.66
CA GLU A 330 8.23 -12.86 17.48
C GLU A 330 8.34 -13.85 16.31
N ASN A 331 7.22 -14.44 15.90
CA ASN A 331 7.14 -15.36 14.77
C ASN A 331 6.82 -14.66 13.44
N GLY A 332 6.72 -13.32 13.42
CA GLY A 332 6.39 -12.53 12.24
C GLY A 332 4.90 -12.54 11.87
N GLU A 333 4.01 -12.96 12.77
CA GLU A 333 2.57 -12.99 12.53
C GLU A 333 1.89 -11.72 13.08
N PRO A 334 0.84 -11.20 12.42
CA PRO A 334 0.09 -10.05 12.92
C PRO A 334 -0.50 -10.27 14.31
N VAL A 335 -0.18 -9.37 15.23
CA VAL A 335 -0.76 -9.29 16.56
C VAL A 335 -2.20 -8.81 16.43
N LYS A 336 -3.14 -9.49 17.09
CA LYS A 336 -4.55 -9.08 17.08
C LYS A 336 -4.85 -8.10 18.21
N ASP A 337 -5.73 -7.13 17.95
CA ASP A 337 -6.30 -6.23 18.94
C ASP A 337 -7.44 -6.92 19.73
N GLU A 338 -8.02 -6.21 20.71
CA GLU A 338 -9.13 -6.70 21.54
C GLU A 338 -10.39 -7.10 20.73
N LYS A 339 -10.48 -6.67 19.46
CA LYS A 339 -11.60 -6.94 18.54
C LYS A 339 -11.23 -8.00 17.49
N GLY A 340 -10.06 -8.64 17.61
CA GLY A 340 -9.58 -9.66 16.69
C GLY A 340 -9.07 -9.12 15.35
N LYS A 341 -8.85 -7.81 15.22
CA LYS A 341 -8.26 -7.19 14.01
C LYS A 341 -6.76 -7.09 14.15
N ASP A 342 -6.04 -6.98 13.04
CA ASP A 342 -4.60 -6.71 13.08
C ASP A 342 -4.34 -5.37 13.79
N LYS A 343 -3.50 -5.41 14.80
CA LYS A 343 -3.11 -4.26 15.60
C LYS A 343 -2.12 -3.44 14.79
N GLU A 344 -2.43 -2.18 14.53
CA GLU A 344 -1.51 -1.29 13.81
C GLU A 344 -0.47 -0.66 14.77
N ASP A 345 0.80 -0.60 14.35
CA ASP A 345 1.88 0.18 14.94
C ASP A 345 2.29 1.32 14.00
N LYS A 346 1.75 2.52 14.23
CA LYS A 346 2.12 3.73 13.46
C LYS A 346 3.57 4.17 13.70
N GLY A 347 4.23 3.66 14.74
CA GLY A 347 5.66 3.85 14.96
C GLY A 347 6.53 3.24 13.85
N ILE A 348 5.99 2.31 13.05
CA ILE A 348 6.69 1.79 11.87
C ILE A 348 7.03 2.92 10.91
N TRP A 349 6.05 3.74 10.52
CA TRP A 349 6.29 4.87 9.61
C TRP A 349 7.24 5.91 10.21
N ALA A 350 7.11 6.23 11.51
CA ALA A 350 8.05 7.12 12.18
C ALA A 350 9.51 6.62 12.08
N ARG A 351 9.73 5.31 12.26
CA ARG A 351 11.05 4.70 12.12
C ARG A 351 11.52 4.66 10.67
N GLU A 352 10.64 4.38 9.71
CA GLU A 352 10.98 4.38 8.28
C GLU A 352 11.31 5.77 7.75
N ILE A 353 10.59 6.81 8.19
CA ILE A 353 10.93 8.20 7.88
C ILE A 353 12.34 8.51 8.37
N LYS A 354 12.67 8.16 9.62
CA LYS A 354 14.02 8.39 10.18
C LYS A 354 15.10 7.56 9.50
N LEU A 355 14.77 6.34 9.11
CA LEU A 355 15.64 5.49 8.31
C LEU A 355 15.98 6.18 6.98
N LEU A 356 14.97 6.62 6.23
CA LEU A 356 15.17 7.29 4.94
C LEU A 356 15.96 8.58 5.08
N GLU A 357 15.67 9.39 6.10
CA GLU A 357 16.44 10.60 6.41
C GLU A 357 17.90 10.27 6.72
N SER A 358 18.19 9.17 7.42
CA SER A 358 19.58 8.76 7.72
C SER A 358 20.34 8.27 6.49
N LEU A 359 19.65 7.82 5.44
CA LEU A 359 20.29 7.34 4.20
C LEU A 359 20.79 8.48 3.31
N VAL A 360 20.36 9.72 3.56
CA VAL A 360 20.81 10.90 2.81
C VAL A 360 22.31 11.09 3.02
N ASP A 361 23.05 11.14 1.92
CA ASP A 361 24.51 11.26 1.85
C ASP A 361 25.30 10.15 2.59
N MET A 362 24.63 9.08 3.05
CA MET A 362 25.29 7.96 3.72
C MET A 362 26.20 7.19 2.76
N ASP A 363 27.44 6.92 3.17
CA ASP A 363 28.34 6.05 2.40
C ASP A 363 27.87 4.60 2.49
N VAL A 364 27.54 4.05 1.33
CA VAL A 364 27.06 2.68 1.15
C VAL A 364 28.10 1.60 1.43
N ASN A 365 29.38 1.97 1.48
CA ASN A 365 30.46 1.06 1.86
C ASN A 365 30.81 1.16 3.35
N SER A 366 30.18 2.07 4.09
CA SER A 366 30.38 2.20 5.52
C SER A 366 29.88 0.95 6.25
N THR A 367 30.52 0.65 7.39
CA THR A 367 30.09 -0.44 8.27
C THR A 367 28.62 -0.28 8.68
N GLU A 368 28.19 0.96 8.96
CA GLU A 368 26.83 1.29 9.36
C GLU A 368 25.80 0.89 8.30
N PHE A 369 26.01 1.31 7.04
CA PHE A 369 25.10 0.96 5.94
C PHE A 369 25.02 -0.56 5.73
N VAL A 370 26.18 -1.23 5.70
CA VAL A 370 26.26 -2.68 5.45
C VAL A 370 25.58 -3.49 6.56
N GLU A 371 25.74 -3.08 7.83
CA GLU A 371 25.07 -3.71 8.96
C GLU A 371 23.56 -3.49 8.94
N LEU A 372 23.12 -2.26 8.62
CA LEU A 372 21.72 -1.89 8.52
C LEU A 372 21.01 -2.66 7.39
N GLU A 373 21.62 -2.71 6.21
CA GLU A 373 21.11 -3.47 5.06
C GLU A 373 20.99 -4.95 5.41
N ARG A 374 22.03 -5.55 5.99
CA ARG A 374 22.02 -6.97 6.40
C ARG A 374 20.92 -7.24 7.43
N SER A 375 20.76 -6.36 8.41
CA SER A 375 19.76 -6.49 9.47
C SER A 375 18.33 -6.45 8.92
N LEU A 376 18.03 -5.46 8.06
CA LEU A 376 16.71 -5.32 7.44
C LEU A 376 16.42 -6.47 6.47
N ALA A 377 17.41 -6.86 5.65
CA ALA A 377 17.28 -7.99 4.75
C ALA A 377 16.97 -9.29 5.52
N LYS A 378 17.63 -9.53 6.65
CA LYS A 378 17.36 -10.69 7.52
C LYS A 378 15.96 -10.65 8.13
N ARG A 379 15.49 -9.47 8.59
CA ARG A 379 14.14 -9.31 9.15
C ARG A 379 13.04 -9.68 8.16
N GLY A 380 13.21 -9.36 6.88
CA GLY A 380 12.22 -9.67 5.85
C GLY A 380 12.35 -11.05 5.19
N GLU A 381 13.41 -11.80 5.50
CA GLU A 381 13.68 -13.11 4.89
C GLU A 381 12.53 -14.11 5.00
N PRO A 382 11.84 -14.27 6.16
CA PRO A 382 10.74 -15.22 6.27
C PRO A 382 9.58 -14.92 5.32
N GLU A 383 9.19 -13.65 5.19
CA GLU A 383 8.08 -13.24 4.32
C GLU A 383 8.47 -13.37 2.84
N ARG A 384 9.72 -13.02 2.47
CA ARG A 384 10.23 -13.20 1.11
C ARG A 384 10.25 -14.68 0.70
N ASN A 385 10.73 -15.56 1.58
CA ASN A 385 10.75 -17.00 1.32
C ASN A 385 9.32 -17.55 1.14
N ARG A 386 8.40 -17.18 2.03
CA ARG A 386 6.99 -17.55 1.94
C ARG A 386 6.35 -17.12 0.62
N LEU A 387 6.63 -15.91 0.15
CA LEU A 387 6.07 -15.42 -1.11
C LEU A 387 6.74 -16.00 -2.35
N MET A 388 8.04 -16.27 -2.31
CA MET A 388 8.74 -17.02 -3.36
C MET A 388 8.09 -18.39 -3.58
N GLU A 389 7.89 -19.16 -2.51
CA GLU A 389 7.22 -20.47 -2.59
C GLU A 389 5.82 -20.36 -3.22
N GLN A 390 5.05 -19.32 -2.87
CA GLN A 390 3.74 -19.08 -3.46
C GLN A 390 3.81 -18.69 -4.95
N VAL A 391 4.84 -17.95 -5.36
CA VAL A 391 5.07 -17.57 -6.77
C VAL A 391 5.43 -18.81 -7.57
N GLU A 392 6.40 -19.60 -7.10
CA GLU A 392 6.86 -20.84 -7.73
C GLU A 392 5.71 -21.84 -7.87
N ARG A 393 4.91 -22.03 -6.81
CA ARG A 393 3.72 -22.89 -6.86
C ARG A 393 2.74 -22.47 -7.96
N LYS A 394 2.42 -21.17 -8.04
CA LYS A 394 1.50 -20.66 -9.08
C LYS A 394 2.10 -20.75 -10.48
N GLN A 395 3.42 -20.56 -10.64
CA GLN A 395 4.10 -20.73 -11.93
C GLN A 395 4.04 -22.19 -12.39
N LYS A 396 4.30 -23.14 -11.49
CA LYS A 396 4.15 -24.58 -11.76
C LYS A 396 2.72 -24.94 -12.16
N GLU A 397 1.72 -24.48 -11.40
CA GLU A 397 0.30 -24.69 -11.74
C GLU A 397 -0.07 -24.12 -13.13
N ARG A 398 0.49 -22.97 -13.52
CA ARG A 398 0.27 -22.38 -14.85
C ARG A 398 0.95 -23.20 -15.94
N ALA A 399 2.19 -23.65 -15.72
CA ALA A 399 2.92 -24.50 -16.64
C ALA A 399 2.18 -25.83 -16.87
N ASP A 400 1.73 -26.49 -15.81
CA ASP A 400 0.96 -27.74 -15.87
C ASP A 400 -0.36 -27.56 -16.63
N LYS A 401 -1.07 -26.44 -16.41
CA LYS A 401 -2.29 -26.09 -17.17
C LYS A 401 -2.00 -25.88 -18.65
N ALA A 402 -0.93 -25.17 -18.98
CA ALA A 402 -0.52 -24.93 -20.37
C ALA A 402 -0.12 -26.24 -21.08
N GLU A 403 0.58 -27.14 -20.39
CA GLU A 403 0.94 -28.46 -20.93
C GLU A 403 -0.30 -29.33 -21.16
N ARG A 404 -1.23 -29.38 -20.20
CA ARG A 404 -2.51 -30.09 -20.36
C ARG A 404 -3.33 -29.55 -21.52
N ALA A 405 -3.33 -28.22 -21.73
CA ALA A 405 -4.00 -27.59 -22.86
C ALA A 405 -3.34 -27.97 -24.20
N LYS A 406 -2.01 -27.98 -24.28
CA LYS A 406 -1.25 -28.43 -25.46
C LYS A 406 -1.52 -29.91 -25.78
N THR A 407 -1.57 -30.77 -24.77
CA THR A 407 -1.86 -32.21 -24.95
C THR A 407 -3.30 -32.46 -25.39
N LYS A 408 -4.28 -31.71 -24.86
CA LYS A 408 -5.66 -31.74 -25.37
C LYS A 408 -5.78 -31.21 -26.79
N GLY A 409 -5.05 -30.15 -27.14
CA GLY A 409 -4.97 -29.61 -28.50
C GLY A 409 -4.38 -30.60 -29.51
N LYS A 410 -3.26 -31.26 -29.17
CA LYS A 410 -2.66 -32.33 -29.98
C LYS A 410 -3.60 -33.52 -30.17
N ARG A 411 -4.31 -33.95 -29.12
CA ARG A 411 -5.33 -35.02 -29.22
C ARG A 411 -6.52 -34.65 -30.10
N LYS A 412 -6.91 -33.37 -30.15
CA LYS A 412 -7.97 -32.88 -31.04
C LYS A 412 -7.50 -32.84 -32.49
N ALA A 413 -6.28 -32.36 -32.73
CA ALA A 413 -5.66 -32.32 -34.05
C ALA A 413 -5.40 -33.71 -34.64
N THR A 414 -4.96 -34.70 -33.84
CA THR A 414 -4.82 -36.08 -34.32
C THR A 414 -6.16 -36.75 -34.61
N LYS A 415 -7.24 -36.37 -33.92
CA LYS A 415 -8.59 -36.88 -34.19
C LYS A 415 -9.20 -36.28 -35.47
N GLU A 416 -8.90 -35.03 -35.79
CA GLU A 416 -9.28 -34.38 -37.06
C GLU A 416 -8.41 -34.85 -38.24
N GLY A 417 -7.12 -35.11 -38.01
CA GLY A 417 -6.21 -35.70 -39.02
C GLY A 417 -6.59 -37.13 -39.41
N LYS A 418 -7.03 -37.95 -38.45
CA LYS A 418 -7.54 -39.31 -38.74
C LYS A 418 -8.84 -39.30 -39.55
N LYS A 419 -9.70 -38.29 -39.36
CA LYS A 419 -10.95 -38.12 -40.12
C LYS A 419 -10.74 -37.71 -41.59
N LYS A 420 -9.56 -37.17 -41.95
CA LYS A 420 -9.19 -36.85 -43.34
C LYS A 420 -8.34 -37.94 -44.01
N GLY A 421 -7.86 -38.94 -43.26
CA GLY A 421 -7.06 -40.05 -43.77
C GLY A 421 -7.88 -41.27 -44.22
N ASP A 422 -9.11 -41.42 -43.71
CA ASP A 422 -10.00 -42.56 -44.03
C ASP A 422 -10.80 -42.40 -45.34
N ASP A 423 -10.63 -41.30 -46.08
CA ASP A 423 -11.40 -41.01 -47.31
C ASP A 423 -10.63 -41.30 -48.62
N ARG A 424 -9.54 -42.09 -48.58
CA ARG A 424 -8.71 -42.40 -49.76
C ARG A 424 -8.32 -43.87 -49.95
N SER A 425 -9.09 -44.81 -49.42
CA SER A 425 -8.89 -46.23 -49.75
C SER A 425 -10.22 -46.99 -49.80
N GLU A 426 -10.99 -46.78 -50.87
CA GLU A 426 -11.94 -47.77 -51.42
C GLU A 426 -12.53 -47.25 -52.74
N SER A 427 -11.86 -47.53 -53.87
CA SER A 427 -12.56 -47.82 -55.13
C SER A 427 -11.64 -48.60 -56.08
N SER A 428 -11.78 -49.92 -56.05
CA SER A 428 -11.22 -50.83 -57.06
C SER A 428 -12.24 -51.91 -57.40
N GLY A 429 -12.65 -51.93 -58.68
CA GLY A 429 -13.36 -53.01 -59.40
C GLY A 429 -14.88 -53.00 -59.23
N ASP A 430 -15.74 -53.23 -60.23
CA ASP A 430 -15.63 -53.54 -61.67
C ASP A 430 -17.11 -53.49 -62.15
N SER A 431 -17.54 -52.99 -63.31
CA SER A 431 -17.48 -53.65 -64.62
C SER A 431 -18.49 -52.98 -65.59
N GLU A 432 -18.07 -52.82 -66.87
CA GLU A 432 -18.80 -53.04 -68.15
C GLU A 432 -20.21 -52.46 -68.41
N ILE A 433 -20.70 -52.07 -69.61
CA ILE A 433 -20.27 -51.81 -71.01
C ILE A 433 -21.52 -51.22 -71.73
N ASN A 434 -21.31 -50.54 -72.87
CA ASN A 434 -22.26 -50.01 -73.90
C ASN A 434 -22.73 -48.56 -73.67
N GLY A 435 -22.65 -47.62 -74.61
CA GLY A 435 -22.41 -47.67 -76.06
C GLY A 435 -23.39 -46.70 -76.76
N SER A 436 -22.90 -45.93 -77.74
CA SER A 436 -23.61 -44.97 -78.64
C SER A 436 -24.07 -43.65 -77.99
N GLY A 437 -23.91 -42.46 -78.58
CA GLY A 437 -23.40 -42.03 -79.88
C GLY A 437 -23.44 -40.48 -79.96
N SER A 438 -22.76 -39.91 -80.97
CA SER A 438 -23.08 -38.68 -81.75
C SER A 438 -23.82 -37.53 -81.03
N GLU A 439 -23.37 -36.27 -81.01
CA GLU A 439 -22.61 -35.43 -81.95
C GLU A 439 -21.79 -34.37 -81.19
#